data_AF-A0A2U9CSX7-F1
#
_entry.id   AF-A0A2U9CSX7-F1
#
_cell.length_a   1.000
_cell.length_b   1.000
_cell.length_c   1.000
_cell.angle_alpha   90.00
_cell.angle_beta   90.00
_cell.angle_gamma   90.00
#
_symmetry.space_group_name_H-M   'P 1'
#
loop_
_entity.id
_entity.type
_entity.pdbx_description
1 polymer ?
#
loop_
_entity_poly.entity_id
_entity_poly.type
_entity_poly.pdbx_seq_one_letter_code
_entity_poly.pdbx_strand_id
1 'polypeptide(L)'
;MTPKLLAETAGMIGLKELKDAFREFDIDGDGSITSDELRHAMVKLLGEQTSKNEIDAVVREADNNGDGTVDFEEFVGMMSQK
;
A
#
# COMPACT_ATOMS: atom_id res chain seq x y z
N MET A 1 -27.32 -1.22 -25.49
CA MET A 1 -25.89 -0.98 -25.24
C MET A 1 -25.79 -0.37 -23.86
N THR A 2 -25.32 -1.16 -22.90
CA THR A 2 -25.36 -0.89 -21.46
C THR A 2 -24.34 0.16 -21.04
N PRO A 3 -24.75 1.34 -20.53
CA PRO A 3 -23.85 2.27 -19.88
C PRO A 3 -23.82 1.91 -18.39
N LYS A 4 -22.97 0.94 -18.02
CA LYS A 4 -22.64 0.64 -16.62
C LYS A 4 -21.16 0.37 -16.39
N LEU A 5 -20.32 0.46 -17.44
CA LEU A 5 -18.92 0.06 -17.36
C LEU A 5 -17.98 1.14 -16.79
N LEU A 6 -18.49 2.34 -16.48
CA LEU A 6 -17.64 3.47 -16.06
C LEU A 6 -17.90 4.01 -14.66
N ALA A 7 -19.03 3.65 -14.02
CA ALA A 7 -19.41 4.23 -12.72
C ALA A 7 -19.03 3.34 -11.52
N GLU A 8 -18.81 2.03 -11.73
CA GLU A 8 -18.48 1.09 -10.64
C GLU A 8 -16.99 0.73 -10.57
N THR A 9 -16.17 1.25 -11.48
CA THR A 9 -14.71 1.02 -11.49
C THR A 9 -13.99 1.88 -10.43
N ALA A 10 -14.68 2.84 -9.81
CA ALA A 10 -14.10 3.71 -8.78
C ALA A 10 -14.02 3.07 -7.38
N GLY A 11 -14.59 1.87 -7.17
CA GLY A 11 -14.66 1.22 -5.85
C GLY A 11 -14.01 -0.15 -5.76
N MET A 12 -13.29 -0.60 -6.78
CA MET A 12 -12.60 -1.89 -6.77
C MET A 12 -11.18 -1.69 -7.29
N ILE A 13 -10.28 -1.18 -6.43
CA ILE A 13 -8.89 -1.63 -6.56
C ILE A 13 -8.97 -3.13 -6.38
N GLY A 14 -8.92 -3.87 -7.48
CA GLY A 14 -9.11 -5.31 -7.43
C GLY A 14 -8.02 -5.92 -6.55
N LEU A 15 -8.31 -7.01 -5.85
CA LEU A 15 -7.34 -7.80 -5.09
C LEU A 15 -6.03 -8.04 -5.88
N LYS A 16 -6.15 -8.14 -7.21
CA LYS A 16 -5.04 -8.28 -8.15
C LYS A 16 -4.19 -7.01 -8.29
N GLU A 17 -4.79 -5.83 -8.29
CA GLU A 17 -4.08 -4.54 -8.31
C GLU A 17 -3.48 -4.22 -6.95
N LEU A 18 -4.17 -4.52 -5.85
CA LEU A 18 -3.60 -4.42 -4.51
C LEU A 18 -2.38 -5.34 -4.37
N LYS A 19 -2.43 -6.55 -4.93
CA LYS A 19 -1.32 -7.49 -4.91
C LYS A 19 -0.15 -7.06 -5.82
N ASP A 20 -0.44 -6.41 -6.94
CA ASP A 20 0.59 -5.88 -7.83
C ASP A 20 1.29 -4.67 -7.19
N ALA A 21 0.50 -3.74 -6.64
CA ALA A 21 0.99 -2.62 -5.85
C ALA A 21 1.81 -3.11 -4.65
N PHE A 22 1.28 -4.05 -3.86
CA PHE A 22 1.98 -4.62 -2.71
C PHE A 22 3.34 -5.20 -3.11
N ARG A 23 3.42 -5.91 -4.24
CA ARG A 23 4.69 -6.41 -4.80
C ARG A 23 5.66 -5.32 -5.25
N GLU A 24 5.16 -4.15 -5.59
CA GLU A 24 6.01 -3.01 -5.95
C GLU A 24 6.57 -2.32 -4.71
N PHE A 25 5.87 -2.42 -3.58
CA PHE A 25 6.32 -1.97 -2.26
C PHE A 25 7.22 -3.00 -1.54
N ASP A 26 6.90 -4.29 -1.62
CA ASP A 26 7.60 -5.44 -1.03
C ASP A 26 8.76 -5.86 -1.94
N ILE A 27 9.95 -5.30 -1.69
CA ILE A 27 11.12 -5.44 -2.58
C ILE A 27 11.75 -6.82 -2.41
N ASP A 28 11.78 -7.33 -1.19
CA ASP A 28 12.37 -8.64 -0.88
C ASP A 28 11.43 -9.80 -1.22
N GLY A 29 10.12 -9.56 -1.34
CA GLY A 29 9.16 -10.61 -1.68
C GLY A 29 8.70 -11.45 -0.49
N ASP A 30 8.96 -11.02 0.75
CA ASP A 30 8.68 -11.77 1.98
C ASP A 30 7.20 -11.71 2.38
N GLY A 31 6.43 -10.80 1.77
CA GLY A 31 5.00 -10.66 2.02
C GLY A 31 4.64 -9.64 3.10
N SER A 32 5.60 -8.82 3.52
CA SER A 32 5.47 -7.82 4.59
C SER A 32 6.30 -6.58 4.22
N ILE A 33 5.68 -5.41 4.15
CA ILE A 33 6.39 -4.19 3.76
C ILE A 33 7.02 -3.57 4.99
N THR A 34 8.35 -3.59 5.05
CA THR A 34 9.08 -2.89 6.11
C THR A 34 9.07 -1.37 5.90
N SER A 35 9.31 -0.60 6.97
CA SER A 35 9.44 0.86 6.88
C SER A 35 10.56 1.32 5.93
N ASP A 36 11.62 0.53 5.75
CA ASP A 36 12.69 0.84 4.80
C ASP A 36 12.24 0.61 3.35
N GLU A 37 11.50 -0.48 3.09
CA GLU A 37 10.93 -0.79 1.78
C GLU A 37 9.84 0.20 1.37
N LEU A 38 8.92 0.54 2.29
CA LEU A 38 7.90 1.56 2.05
C LEU A 38 8.54 2.90 1.67
N ARG A 39 9.60 3.29 2.38
CA ARG A 39 10.36 4.51 2.07
C ARG A 39 10.97 4.43 0.67
N HIS A 40 11.59 3.31 0.32
CA HIS A 40 12.24 3.14 -0.98
C HIS A 40 11.21 3.19 -2.12
N ALA A 41 10.07 2.54 -1.93
CA ALA A 41 8.97 2.53 -2.88
C ALA A 41 8.30 3.90 -3.00
N MET A 42 8.05 4.62 -1.89
CA MET A 42 7.53 6.00 -1.92
C MET A 42 8.45 6.94 -2.71
N VAL A 43 9.76 6.86 -2.47
CA VAL A 43 10.75 7.65 -3.21
C VAL A 43 10.75 7.28 -4.69
N LYS A 44 10.58 6.00 -5.03
CA LYS A 44 10.58 5.51 -6.41
C LYS A 44 9.30 5.86 -7.17
N LEU A 45 8.14 5.83 -6.50
CA LEU A 45 6.82 6.01 -7.10
C LEU A 45 6.36 7.46 -7.14
N LEU A 46 6.52 8.19 -6.02
CA LEU A 46 6.14 9.60 -5.94
C LEU A 46 7.30 10.54 -6.33
N GLY A 47 8.54 10.04 -6.35
CA GLY A 47 9.72 10.88 -6.61
C GLY A 47 10.05 11.86 -5.48
N GLU A 48 9.33 11.77 -4.36
CA GLU A 48 9.44 12.70 -3.24
C GLU A 48 10.25 12.07 -2.10
N GLN A 49 11.14 12.86 -1.50
CA GLN A 49 11.93 12.43 -0.35
C GLN A 49 11.06 12.51 0.91
N THR A 50 10.21 11.51 1.13
CA THR A 50 9.47 11.41 2.39
C THR A 50 10.45 11.18 3.54
N SER A 51 10.33 11.96 4.61
CA SER A 51 11.22 11.83 5.75
C SER A 51 10.96 10.52 6.49
N LYS A 52 12.00 9.97 7.14
CA LYS A 52 11.89 8.74 7.94
C LYS A 52 10.76 8.82 8.98
N ASN A 53 10.52 10.02 9.51
CA ASN A 53 9.49 10.31 10.49
C ASN A 53 8.06 10.27 9.92
N GLU A 54 7.87 10.62 8.66
CA GLU A 54 6.57 10.52 7.97
C GLU A 54 6.30 9.07 7.58
N ILE A 55 7.31 8.35 7.09
CA ILE A 55 7.20 6.92 6.81
C ILE A 55 6.88 6.14 8.09
N ASP A 56 7.55 6.42 9.20
CA ASP A 56 7.26 5.80 10.50
C ASP A 56 5.82 6.06 10.96
N ALA A 57 5.32 7.28 10.75
CA ALA A 57 3.93 7.61 11.07
C ALA A 57 2.94 6.83 10.20
N VAL A 58 3.17 6.75 8.88
CA VAL A 58 2.31 6.00 7.95
C VAL A 58 2.34 4.51 8.26
N VAL A 59 3.52 3.95 8.51
CA VAL A 59 3.66 2.54 8.90
C VAL A 59 2.92 2.29 10.19
N ARG A 60 3.11 3.11 11.23
CA ARG A 60 2.38 2.95 12.50
C ARG A 60 0.88 3.15 12.40
N GLU A 61 0.39 3.91 11.42
CA GLU A 61 -1.04 4.04 11.17
C GLU A 61 -1.62 2.82 10.43
N ALA A 62 -0.82 2.17 9.58
CA ALA A 62 -1.22 0.96 8.87
C ALA A 62 -1.04 -0.32 9.70
N ASP A 63 0.01 -0.36 10.53
CA ASP A 63 0.42 -1.44 11.42
C ASP A 63 -0.54 -1.51 12.63
N ASN A 64 -1.55 -2.38 12.50
CA ASN A 64 -2.53 -2.68 13.54
C ASN A 64 -2.05 -3.78 14.47
N ASN A 65 -1.16 -4.66 13.97
CA ASN A 65 -0.60 -5.79 14.69
C ASN A 65 0.57 -5.39 15.64
N GLY A 66 1.22 -4.24 15.44
CA GLY A 66 2.33 -3.77 16.27
C GLY A 66 3.69 -4.36 15.90
N ASP A 67 3.86 -5.00 14.73
CA ASP A 67 5.10 -5.70 14.35
C ASP A 67 6.16 -4.77 13.72
N GLY A 68 5.75 -3.56 13.33
CA GLY A 68 6.58 -2.56 12.66
C GLY A 68 6.71 -2.78 11.15
N THR A 69 5.84 -3.61 10.58
CA THR A 69 5.78 -3.96 9.16
C THR A 69 4.32 -4.02 8.71
N VAL A 70 4.06 -3.71 7.44
CA VAL A 70 2.69 -3.71 6.91
C VAL A 70 2.44 -5.00 6.15
N ASP A 71 1.59 -5.85 6.71
CA ASP A 71 1.15 -7.08 6.06
C ASP A 71 0.23 -6.80 4.86
N PHE A 72 0.07 -7.79 3.97
CA PHE A 72 -0.89 -7.68 2.87
C PHE A 72 -2.32 -7.36 3.34
N GLU A 73 -2.76 -7.94 4.47
CA GLU A 73 -4.08 -7.68 5.04
C GLU A 73 -4.24 -6.25 5.55
N GLU A 74 -3.20 -5.70 6.18
CA GLU A 74 -3.16 -4.33 6.69
C GLU A 74 -3.11 -3.31 5.55
N PHE A 75 -2.33 -3.61 4.50
CA PHE A 75 -2.27 -2.80 3.28
C PHE A 75 -3.63 -2.73 2.57
N VAL A 76 -4.33 -3.85 2.45
CA VAL A 76 -5.69 -3.92 1.90
C VAL A 76 -6.66 -3.14 2.78
N GLY A 77 -6.55 -3.26 4.10
CA GLY A 77 -7.32 -2.48 5.08
C GLY A 77 -7.14 -0.98 4.89
N MET A 78 -5.89 -0.52 4.78
CA MET A 78 -5.53 0.88 4.55
C MET A 78 -6.13 1.43 3.23
N MET A 79 -6.03 0.66 2.15
CA MET A 79 -6.58 1.05 0.84
C MET A 79 -8.11 0.96 0.78
N SER A 80 -8.73 0.10 1.60
CA SER A 80 -10.18 -0.05 1.69
C SER A 80 -10.83 0.95 2.64
N GLN A 81 -10.07 1.62 3.51
CA GLN A 81 -10.58 2.55 4.53
C GLN A 81 -10.81 3.99 4.03
N LYS A 82 -10.82 4.24 2.71
CA LYS A 82 -11.02 5.60 2.17
C LYS A 82 -11.91 5.67 0.94
#